data_AF-A0A958W2H3-F1
#
_entry.id   AF-A0A958W2H3-F1
#
_cell.length_a   1.000
_cell.length_b   1.000
_cell.length_c   1.000
_cell.angle_alpha   90.00
_cell.angle_beta   90.00
_cell.angle_gamma   90.00
#
_symmetry.space_group_name_H-M   'P 1'
#
loop_
_entity.id
_entity.type
_entity.pdbx_description
1 polymer ?
#
loop_
_entity_poly.entity_id
_entity_poly.type
_entity_poly.pdbx_seq_one_letter_code
_entity_poly.pdbx_strand_id
1 'polypeptide(L)'
;MEKSKSFKPYVSAQDFIPEFTLKAVILGSVFGIIFGAATVYLGLKVGLTVSASIPIAVLAISIFKKLGKATILENNIVQTIGSAGESVAAGVVFTVPALLFLSGGEAYFEYFQIFVLA
;
A
#
# COMPACT_ATOMS: atom_id res chain seq x y z
N MET A 1 11.06 -43.58 -7.20
CA MET A 1 10.90 -42.66 -6.06
C MET A 1 11.71 -41.42 -6.37
N GLU A 2 11.08 -40.39 -6.95
CA GLU A 2 11.77 -39.13 -7.24
C GLU A 2 12.22 -38.50 -5.92
N LYS A 3 13.53 -38.20 -5.79
CA LYS A 3 14.03 -37.37 -4.70
C LYS A 3 13.35 -36.01 -4.82
N SER A 4 12.36 -35.75 -3.97
CA SER A 4 11.80 -34.41 -3.81
C SER A 4 12.96 -33.46 -3.52
N LYS A 5 13.27 -32.53 -4.44
CA LYS A 5 14.29 -31.52 -4.21
C LYS A 5 13.88 -30.74 -2.97
N SER A 6 14.71 -30.79 -1.92
CA SER A 6 14.48 -30.01 -0.71
C SER A 6 14.40 -28.53 -1.10
N PHE A 7 13.26 -27.89 -0.81
CA PHE A 7 13.08 -26.46 -1.06
C PHE A 7 14.11 -25.67 -0.25
N LYS A 8 14.90 -24.82 -0.92
CA LYS A 8 15.82 -23.88 -0.28
C LYS A 8 15.23 -22.47 -0.42
N PRO A 9 14.75 -21.85 0.66
CA PRO A 9 14.22 -20.48 0.63
C PRO A 9 15.26 -19.46 0.14
N TYR A 10 14.81 -18.35 -0.45
CA TYR A 10 15.69 -17.24 -0.84
C TYR A 10 16.31 -16.55 0.39
N VAL A 11 15.57 -16.51 1.50
CA VAL A 11 16.04 -16.05 2.82
C VAL A 11 15.94 -17.23 3.77
N SER A 12 17.07 -17.68 4.33
CA SER A 12 17.06 -18.80 5.29
C SER A 12 16.52 -18.32 6.63
N ALA A 13 15.88 -19.20 7.41
CA ALA A 13 15.39 -18.87 8.76
C ALA A 13 16.51 -18.45 9.76
N GLN A 14 17.77 -18.68 9.39
CA GLN A 14 18.97 -18.31 10.17
C GLN A 14 19.59 -16.98 9.71
N ASP A 15 19.14 -16.43 8.57
CA ASP A 15 19.67 -15.20 8.00
C ASP A 15 18.94 -13.99 8.61
N PHE A 16 19.66 -13.12 9.32
CA PHE A 16 19.12 -11.86 9.84
C PHE A 16 19.30 -10.75 8.81
N ILE A 17 18.33 -10.64 7.91
CA ILE A 17 18.28 -9.62 6.86
C ILE A 17 17.36 -8.47 7.32
N PRO A 18 17.74 -7.19 7.13
CA PRO A 18 16.86 -6.08 7.43
C PRO A 18 15.53 -6.18 6.65
N GLU A 19 14.39 -6.14 7.34
CA GLU A 19 13.04 -6.15 6.75
C GLU A 19 12.30 -4.85 7.04
N PHE A 20 12.12 -4.56 8.34
CA PHE A 20 11.43 -3.37 8.81
C PHE A 20 12.44 -2.28 9.16
N THR A 21 12.62 -1.31 8.27
CA THR A 21 13.54 -0.19 8.47
C THR A 21 12.84 1.15 8.31
N LEU A 22 13.37 2.17 8.99
CA LEU A 22 12.77 3.51 8.95
C LEU A 22 12.70 4.08 7.52
N LYS A 23 13.70 3.81 6.68
CA LYS A 23 13.69 4.19 5.27
C LYS A 23 12.57 3.50 4.48
N ALA A 24 12.28 2.23 4.77
CA ALA A 24 11.19 1.49 4.12
C ALA A 24 9.83 2.01 4.56
N VAL A 25 9.66 2.31 5.84
CA VAL A 25 8.43 2.91 6.36
C VAL A 25 8.17 4.28 5.74
N ILE A 26 9.16 5.17 5.75
CA ILE A 26 9.02 6.53 5.19
C ILE A 26 8.71 6.46 3.69
N LEU A 27 9.47 5.67 2.93
CA LEU A 27 9.26 5.55 1.49
C LEU A 27 7.89 4.93 1.16
N GLY A 28 7.49 3.90 1.90
CA GLY A 28 6.18 3.27 1.81
C GLY A 28 5.05 4.24 2.11
N SER A 29 5.14 5.03 3.18
CA SER A 29 4.12 6.03 3.54
C SER A 29 4.00 7.12 2.49
N VAL A 30 5.12 7.62 1.94
CA VAL A 30 5.09 8.63 0.86
C VAL A 30 4.37 8.07 -0.37
N PHE A 31 4.72 6.85 -0.79
CA PHE A 31 4.02 6.22 -1.91
C PHE A 31 2.56 5.92 -1.61
N GLY A 32 2.24 5.45 -0.41
CA GLY A 32 0.87 5.19 0.02
C GLY A 32 -0.01 6.44 -0.02
N ILE A 33 0.51 7.59 0.39
CA ILE A 33 -0.21 8.87 0.31
C ILE A 33 -0.43 9.28 -1.16
N ILE A 34 0.62 9.25 -1.99
CA ILE A 34 0.54 9.70 -3.39
C ILE A 34 -0.40 8.79 -4.18
N PHE A 35 -0.18 7.48 -4.13
CA PHE A 35 -0.99 6.53 -4.89
C PHE A 35 -2.37 6.34 -4.28
N GLY A 36 -2.53 6.43 -2.96
CA GLY A 36 -3.84 6.45 -2.31
C GLY A 36 -4.68 7.64 -2.77
N ALA A 37 -4.11 8.85 -2.76
CA ALA A 37 -4.79 10.05 -3.27
C ALA A 37 -5.14 9.94 -4.75
N ALA A 38 -4.23 9.41 -5.58
CA ALA A 38 -4.49 9.15 -6.98
C ALA A 38 -5.64 8.15 -7.18
N THR A 39 -5.68 7.07 -6.40
CA THR A 39 -6.74 6.06 -6.44
C THR A 39 -8.08 6.63 -6.00
N VAL A 40 -8.13 7.45 -4.94
CA VAL A 40 -9.37 8.15 -4.54
C VAL A 40 -9.87 9.06 -5.66
N TYR A 41 -8.99 9.90 -6.19
CA TYR A 41 -9.36 10.87 -7.23
C TYR A 41 -9.87 10.17 -8.50
N LEU A 42 -9.14 9.18 -9.01
CA LEU A 42 -9.54 8.43 -10.20
C LEU A 42 -10.79 7.59 -9.94
N GLY A 43 -10.90 6.96 -8.77
CA GLY A 43 -12.08 6.19 -8.37
C GLY A 43 -13.34 7.05 -8.35
N LEU A 44 -13.27 8.25 -7.78
CA LEU A 44 -14.41 9.18 -7.74
C LEU A 44 -14.69 9.83 -9.09
N LYS A 45 -13.67 10.11 -9.90
CA LYS A 45 -13.83 10.86 -11.15
C LYS A 45 -14.23 10.00 -12.35
N VAL A 46 -13.63 8.81 -12.49
CA VAL A 46 -13.80 7.95 -13.67
C VAL A 46 -14.26 6.54 -13.34
N GLY A 47 -14.48 6.22 -12.05
CA GLY A 47 -14.95 4.89 -11.62
C GLY A 47 -13.92 3.78 -11.78
N LEU A 48 -12.66 4.12 -12.06
CA LEU A 48 -11.56 3.16 -12.26
C LEU A 48 -10.50 3.36 -11.17
N THR A 49 -10.02 2.25 -10.61
CA THR A 49 -8.88 2.23 -9.68
C THR A 49 -7.62 1.76 -10.39
N VAL A 50 -6.47 2.29 -9.99
CA VAL A 50 -5.17 1.87 -10.52
C VAL A 50 -4.50 0.95 -9.51
N SER A 51 -4.00 -0.20 -9.97
CA SER A 51 -3.15 -1.05 -9.14
C SER A 51 -1.80 -0.36 -8.91
N ALA A 52 -1.61 0.21 -7.72
CA ALA A 52 -0.41 0.96 -7.37
C ALA A 52 0.74 0.04 -6.91
N SER A 53 0.43 -1.18 -6.48
CA SER A 53 1.41 -2.17 -6.03
C SER A 53 2.57 -2.41 -7.01
N ILE A 54 2.28 -2.57 -8.31
CA ILE A 54 3.31 -2.81 -9.33
C ILE A 54 4.25 -1.59 -9.49
N PRO A 55 3.75 -0.37 -9.77
CA PRO A 55 4.63 0.78 -9.91
C PRO A 55 5.37 1.11 -8.60
N ILE A 56 4.73 0.95 -7.43
CA ILE A 56 5.39 1.16 -6.13
C ILE A 56 6.57 0.20 -5.98
N ALA A 57 6.40 -1.09 -6.27
CA ALA A 57 7.49 -2.05 -6.16
C ALA A 57 8.67 -1.70 -7.10
N VAL A 58 8.40 -1.28 -8.33
CA VAL A 58 9.44 -0.90 -9.31
C VAL A 58 10.18 0.38 -8.89
N LEU A 59 9.43 1.38 -8.42
CA LEU A 59 9.99 2.65 -7.95
C LEU A 59 10.83 2.45 -6.68
N ALA A 60 10.33 1.64 -5.74
CA ALA A 60 11.02 1.32 -4.50
C ALA A 60 12.36 0.62 -4.75
N ILE A 61 12.41 -0.39 -5.63
CA ILE A 61 13.67 -1.03 -6.05
C ILE A 61 14.62 0.00 -6.66
N SER A 62 14.11 0.88 -7.52
CA SER A 62 14.92 1.89 -8.22
C SER A 62 15.55 2.90 -7.27
N ILE A 63 14.75 3.40 -6.31
CA ILE A 63 15.19 4.37 -5.29
C ILE A 63 16.19 3.72 -4.34
N PHE A 64 15.87 2.52 -3.86
CA PHE A 64 16.76 1.79 -2.97
C PHE A 64 18.09 1.43 -3.63
N LYS A 65 18.09 1.00 -4.89
CA LYS A 65 19.32 0.75 -5.65
C LYS A 65 20.23 1.98 -5.75
N LYS A 66 19.64 3.19 -5.78
CA LYS A 66 20.39 4.46 -5.77
C LYS A 66 20.92 4.84 -4.37
N LEU A 67 20.21 4.45 -3.31
CA LEU A 67 20.56 4.75 -1.91
C LEU A 67 21.52 3.72 -1.26
N GLY A 68 21.75 2.55 -1.89
CA GLY A 68 22.70 1.53 -1.43
C GLY A 68 22.11 0.12 -1.39
N LYS A 69 22.72 -0.80 -0.63
CA LYS A 69 22.19 -2.16 -0.42
C LYS A 69 20.84 -2.09 0.31
N ALA A 70 19.74 -2.24 -0.41
CA ALA A 70 18.46 -2.56 0.19
C ALA A 70 18.10 -4.02 -0.09
N THR A 71 17.28 -4.57 0.78
CA THR A 71 16.87 -5.96 0.73
C THR A 71 15.55 -6.10 -0.01
N ILE A 72 15.27 -7.29 -0.53
CA ILE A 72 13.97 -7.60 -1.12
C ILE A 72 12.86 -7.49 -0.05
N LEU A 73 13.19 -7.73 1.22
CA LEU A 73 12.28 -7.65 2.35
C LEU A 73 11.89 -6.20 2.66
N GLU A 74 12.83 -5.26 2.61
CA GLU A 74 12.53 -3.82 2.73
C GLU A 74 11.63 -3.33 1.60
N ASN A 75 11.85 -3.83 0.39
CA ASN A 75 11.00 -3.52 -0.75
C ASN A 75 9.57 -4.07 -0.58
N ASN A 76 9.44 -5.27 0.00
CA ASN A 76 8.16 -5.86 0.33
C ASN A 76 7.40 -4.97 1.33
N ILE A 77 8.07 -4.49 2.38
CA ILE A 77 7.45 -3.55 3.34
C ILE A 77 6.99 -2.25 2.67
N VAL A 78 7.82 -1.65 1.79
CA VAL A 78 7.42 -0.44 1.04
C VAL A 78 6.17 -0.71 0.20
N GLN A 79 6.13 -1.84 -0.51
CA GLN A 79 4.99 -2.23 -1.32
C GLN A 79 3.73 -2.45 -0.47
N THR A 80 3.84 -3.18 0.64
CA THR A 80 2.71 -3.46 1.54
C THR A 80 2.13 -2.19 2.14
N ILE A 81 2.97 -1.28 2.63
CA ILE A 81 2.52 0.03 3.15
C ILE A 81 1.87 0.84 2.02
N GLY A 82 2.52 0.87 0.85
CA GLY A 82 2.01 1.56 -0.32
C GLY A 82 0.63 1.06 -0.78
N SER A 83 0.45 -0.26 -0.84
CA SER A 83 -0.81 -0.89 -1.24
C SER A 83 -1.89 -0.80 -0.16
N ALA A 84 -1.53 -0.71 1.12
CA ALA A 84 -2.51 -0.45 2.18
C ALA A 84 -3.24 0.90 1.97
N GLY A 85 -2.57 1.88 1.34
CA GLY A 85 -3.21 3.12 0.90
C GLY A 85 -4.33 2.90 -0.13
N GLU A 86 -4.26 1.85 -0.96
CA GLU A 86 -5.34 1.48 -1.88
C GLU A 86 -6.58 0.99 -1.12
N SER A 87 -6.41 0.26 -0.01
CA SER A 87 -7.53 -0.20 0.83
C SER A 87 -8.27 0.97 1.47
N VAL A 88 -7.53 1.96 2.00
CA VAL A 88 -8.11 3.20 2.55
C VAL A 88 -8.83 3.97 1.43
N ALA A 89 -8.21 4.09 0.26
CA ALA A 89 -8.81 4.76 -0.89
C ALA A 89 -10.13 4.11 -1.31
N ALA A 90 -10.19 2.78 -1.35
CA ALA A 90 -11.41 2.05 -1.66
C ALA A 90 -12.54 2.35 -0.65
N GLY A 91 -12.20 2.40 0.65
CA GLY A 91 -13.14 2.83 1.70
C GLY A 91 -13.74 4.19 1.40
N VAL A 92 -12.91 5.18 1.06
CA VAL A 92 -13.36 6.54 0.73
C VAL A 92 -14.23 6.57 -0.53
N VAL A 93 -13.81 5.88 -1.60
CA VAL A 93 -14.52 5.85 -2.88
C VAL A 93 -15.93 5.24 -2.75
N PHE A 94 -16.13 4.27 -1.87
CA PHE A 94 -17.45 3.68 -1.66
C PHE A 94 -18.32 4.44 -0.64
N THR A 95 -17.71 4.99 0.41
CA THR A 95 -18.45 5.64 1.50
C THR A 95 -18.85 7.08 1.19
N VAL A 96 -17.98 7.88 0.58
CA VAL A 96 -18.24 9.31 0.36
C VAL A 96 -19.42 9.54 -0.59
N PRO A 97 -19.51 8.90 -1.77
CA PRO A 97 -20.69 9.05 -2.64
C PRO A 97 -21.97 8.56 -1.96
N ALA A 98 -21.91 7.45 -1.21
CA ALA A 98 -23.06 6.92 -0.51
C ALA A 98 -23.62 7.92 0.53
N LEU A 99 -22.74 8.58 1.29
CA LEU A 99 -23.13 9.63 2.23
C LEU A 99 -23.68 10.87 1.53
N LEU A 100 -23.10 11.28 0.40
CA LEU A 100 -23.58 12.45 -0.35
C LEU A 100 -24.99 12.28 -0.93
N PHE A 101 -25.35 11.06 -1.35
CA PHE A 101 -26.68 10.77 -1.90
C PHE A 101 -27.72 10.42 -0.82
N LEU A 102 -27.29 10.11 0.40
CA LEU A 102 -28.19 9.81 1.51
C LEU A 102 -28.87 11.09 2.02
N SER A 103 -30.19 11.09 2.13
CA SER A 103 -30.93 12.22 2.72
C SER A 103 -30.52 12.42 4.20
N GLY A 104 -30.01 13.60 4.53
CA GLY A 104 -29.42 13.88 5.86
C GLY A 104 -28.00 13.33 6.06
N GLY A 105 -27.34 12.85 4.99
CA GLY A 105 -26.00 12.28 5.01
C GLY A 105 -24.91 13.21 5.54
N GLU A 106 -25.10 14.52 5.39
CA GLU A 106 -24.23 15.56 5.94
C GLU A 106 -24.14 15.55 7.48
N ALA A 107 -25.16 15.06 8.18
CA ALA A 107 -25.10 14.85 9.64
C ALA A 107 -24.23 13.65 10.05
N TYR A 108 -23.88 12.77 9.11
CA TYR A 108 -23.04 11.59 9.33
C TYR A 108 -21.60 11.80 8.82
N PHE A 109 -21.30 12.98 8.24
CA PHE A 109 -19.99 13.30 7.68
C PHE A 109 -19.00 13.78 8.75
N GLU A 110 -18.89 13.03 9.84
CA GLU A 110 -17.99 13.30 10.95
C GLU A 110 -16.61 12.71 10.66
N TYR A 111 -15.66 13.55 10.25
CA TYR A 111 -14.30 13.14 9.87
C TYR A 111 -13.61 12.25 10.91
N PHE A 112 -13.87 12.50 12.20
CA PHE A 112 -13.30 11.68 13.27
C PHE A 112 -13.90 10.27 13.32
N GLN A 113 -15.21 10.12 13.12
CA GLN A 113 -15.86 8.80 13.07
C GLN A 113 -15.42 8.03 11.83
N ILE A 114 -15.35 8.71 10.69
CA ILE A 114 -14.85 8.13 9.43
C ILE A 114 -13.40 7.66 9.61
N PHE A 115 -12.55 8.45 10.27
CA PHE A 115 -11.17 8.07 10.57
C PHE A 115 -11.04 6.87 11.51
N VAL A 116 -11.93 6.70 12.50
CA VAL A 116 -11.90 5.56 13.42
C VAL A 116 -12.43 4.26 12.79
N LEU A 117 -13.36 4.37 11.83
CA LEU A 117 -13.98 3.22 11.16
C LEU A 117 -13.19 2.72 9.94
N ALA A 118 -12.37 3.57 9.32
CA ALA A 118 -11.53 3.26 8.16
C ALA A 118 -10.16 2.70 8.58
#